data_AF-A0A7J6VUE9-F1
#
_entry.id   AF-A0A7J6VUE9-F1
#
_cell.length_a   1.000
_cell.length_b   1.000
_cell.length_c   1.000
_cell.angle_alpha   90.00
_cell.angle_beta   90.00
_cell.angle_gamma   90.00
#
_symmetry.space_group_name_H-M   'P 1'
#
loop_
_entity.id
_entity.type
_entity.pdbx_description
1 polymer ?
#
loop_
_entity_poly.entity_id
_entity_poly.type
_entity_poly.pdbx_seq_one_letter_code
_entity_poly.pdbx_strand_id
1 'polypeptide(L)'
;METETVRAASEEISQQFKTLINHEDLDKLNRLQHLILGRLQDGNAVLSHFNDYSEQCFAEVSGDFSRNTRLLKSMKTDLDYIFQKLRSMKAKIVATYPDAFPDNSTTILDQRPDLELPQ
;
A
#
# COMPACT_ATOMS: atom_id res chain seq x y z
N MET A 1 -18.16 57.46 -51.48
CA MET A 1 -19.24 56.45 -51.50
C MET A 1 -18.69 55.06 -51.22
N GLU A 2 -17.76 54.52 -52.01
CA GLU A 2 -17.19 53.17 -51.78
C GLU A 2 -16.46 52.98 -50.43
N THR A 3 -15.72 53.98 -49.98
CA THR A 3 -15.01 53.93 -48.68
C THR A 3 -15.96 53.89 -47.49
N GLU A 4 -17.13 54.50 -47.63
CA GLU A 4 -18.14 54.60 -46.58
C GLU A 4 -19.00 53.34 -46.50
N THR A 5 -19.26 52.70 -47.65
CA THR A 5 -19.89 51.37 -47.72
C THR A 5 -18.99 50.27 -47.18
N VAL A 6 -17.67 50.34 -47.42
CA VAL A 6 -16.70 49.39 -46.84
C VAL A 6 -16.63 49.54 -45.32
N ARG A 7 -16.65 50.78 -44.80
CA ARG A 7 -16.67 51.02 -43.35
C ARG A 7 -17.93 50.45 -42.69
N ALA A 8 -19.11 50.70 -43.28
CA ALA A 8 -20.37 50.18 -42.77
C ALA A 8 -20.42 48.64 -42.79
N ALA A 9 -19.92 48.01 -43.85
CA ALA A 9 -19.81 46.55 -43.94
C ALA A 9 -18.84 45.98 -42.88
N SER A 10 -17.71 46.63 -42.63
CA SER A 10 -16.78 46.23 -41.56
C SER A 10 -17.39 46.37 -40.17
N GLU A 11 -18.17 47.43 -39.91
CA GLU A 11 -18.87 47.63 -38.63
C GLU A 11 -19.92 46.53 -38.40
N GLU A 12 -20.71 46.20 -39.43
CA GLU A 12 -21.74 45.16 -39.36
C GLU A 12 -21.14 43.76 -39.15
N ILE A 13 -20.06 43.42 -39.88
CA ILE A 13 -19.32 42.18 -39.67
C ILE A 13 -18.77 42.10 -38.25
N SER A 14 -18.20 43.20 -37.73
CA SER A 14 -17.66 43.24 -36.37
C SER A 14 -18.75 43.08 -35.30
N GLN A 15 -19.96 43.61 -35.56
CA GLN A 15 -21.13 43.41 -34.69
C GLN A 15 -21.62 41.96 -34.70
N GLN A 16 -21.72 41.32 -35.87
CA GLN A 16 -22.06 39.91 -35.95
C GLN A 16 -21.01 39.04 -35.25
N PHE A 17 -19.72 39.36 -35.38
CA PHE A 17 -18.65 38.66 -34.68
C PHE A 17 -18.78 38.74 -33.16
N LYS A 18 -19.21 39.89 -32.61
CA LYS A 18 -19.49 40.03 -31.18
C LYS A 18 -20.66 39.19 -30.70
N THR A 19 -21.63 38.90 -31.57
CA THR A 19 -22.77 38.03 -31.23
C THR A 19 -22.43 36.54 -31.27
N LEU A 20 -21.32 36.15 -31.92
CA LEU A 20 -20.87 34.75 -31.96
C LEU A 20 -20.30 34.26 -30.61
N ILE A 21 -19.88 35.17 -29.74
CA ILE A 21 -19.31 34.83 -28.43
C ILE A 21 -20.32 35.18 -27.35
N ASN A 22 -20.86 34.16 -26.69
CA ASN A 22 -21.66 34.37 -25.50
C ASN A 22 -20.74 34.65 -24.29
N HIS A 23 -20.62 35.92 -23.93
CA HIS A 23 -19.81 36.35 -22.79
C HIS A 23 -20.29 35.75 -21.45
N GLU A 24 -21.59 35.49 -21.31
CA GLU A 24 -22.13 34.84 -20.10
C GLU A 24 -21.63 33.40 -19.97
N ASP A 25 -21.51 32.68 -21.09
CA ASP A 25 -20.99 31.30 -21.09
C ASP A 25 -19.48 31.26 -20.84
N LEU A 26 -18.73 32.27 -21.31
CA LEU A 26 -17.32 32.42 -20.96
C LEU A 26 -17.12 32.69 -19.47
N ASP A 27 -17.95 33.54 -18.85
CA ASP A 27 -17.88 33.81 -17.42
C ASP A 27 -18.28 32.57 -16.60
N LYS A 28 -19.31 31.82 -17.03
CA LYS A 28 -19.67 30.53 -16.42
C LYS A 28 -18.52 29.53 -16.52
N LEU A 29 -17.89 29.41 -17.70
CA LEU A 29 -16.74 28.54 -17.92
C LEU A 29 -15.58 28.92 -17.00
N ASN A 30 -15.27 30.21 -16.89
CA ASN A 30 -14.22 30.71 -16.00
C ASN A 30 -14.51 30.37 -14.53
N ARG A 31 -15.75 30.59 -14.07
CA ARG A 31 -16.18 30.22 -12.71
C ARG A 31 -16.08 28.72 -12.45
N LEU A 32 -16.50 27.89 -13.41
CA LEU A 32 -16.37 26.44 -13.32
C LEU A 32 -14.91 25.99 -13.23
N GLN A 33 -14.02 26.59 -14.02
CA GLN A 33 -12.58 26.32 -13.95
C GLN A 33 -11.99 26.65 -12.58
N HIS A 34 -12.36 27.79 -11.98
CA HIS A 34 -11.93 28.13 -10.63
C HIS A 34 -12.46 27.15 -9.58
N LEU A 35 -13.72 26.70 -9.71
CA LEU A 35 -14.31 25.70 -8.81
C LEU A 35 -13.61 24.33 -8.94
N ILE A 36 -13.30 23.91 -10.17
CA ILE A 36 -12.53 22.69 -10.43
C ILE A 36 -11.13 22.80 -9.83
N LEU A 37 -10.45 23.94 -10.05
CA LEU A 37 -9.12 24.19 -9.51
C LEU A 37 -9.11 24.10 -7.98
N GLY A 38 -10.05 24.77 -7.31
CA GLY A 38 -10.17 24.72 -5.85
C GLY A 38 -10.39 23.30 -5.34
N ARG A 39 -11.29 22.52 -5.96
CA ARG A 39 -11.51 21.11 -5.60
C ARG A 39 -10.27 20.24 -5.80
N LEU A 40 -9.51 20.47 -6.86
CA LEU A 40 -8.26 19.75 -7.11
C LEU A 40 -7.19 20.12 -6.08
N GLN A 41 -7.11 21.38 -5.68
CA GLN A 41 -6.21 21.85 -4.63
C GLN A 41 -6.57 21.24 -3.27
N ASP A 42 -7.84 21.27 -2.90
CA ASP A 42 -8.34 20.64 -1.66
C ASP A 42 -8.05 19.13 -1.66
N GLY A 43 -8.32 18.46 -2.79
CA GLY A 43 -8.01 17.04 -2.97
C GLY A 43 -6.52 16.72 -2.80
N ASN A 44 -5.65 17.53 -3.40
CA ASN A 44 -4.20 17.37 -3.26
C ASN A 44 -3.71 17.59 -1.83
N ALA A 45 -4.32 18.54 -1.09
CA ALA A 45 -3.99 18.77 0.30
C ALA A 45 -4.33 17.54 1.16
N VAL A 46 -5.52 16.96 0.96
CA VAL A 46 -5.95 15.73 1.65
C VAL A 46 -5.03 14.56 1.33
N LEU A 47 -4.69 14.37 0.04
CA LEU A 47 -3.79 13.29 -0.37
C LEU A 47 -2.37 13.46 0.18
N SER A 48 -1.86 14.69 0.24
CA SER A 48 -0.54 14.96 0.84
C SER A 48 -0.53 14.59 2.32
N HIS A 49 -1.54 15.04 3.08
CA HIS A 49 -1.68 14.68 4.49
C HIS A 49 -1.84 13.16 4.68
N PHE A 50 -2.59 12.49 3.82
CA PHE A 50 -2.73 11.03 3.86
C PHE A 50 -1.39 10.33 3.61
N ASN A 51 -0.62 10.78 2.62
CA ASN A 51 0.69 10.22 2.32
C ASN A 51 1.62 10.36 3.53
N ASP A 52 1.74 11.56 4.10
CA ASP A 52 2.58 11.84 5.27
C ASP A 52 2.18 10.97 6.46
N TYR A 53 0.88 10.89 6.74
CA TYR A 53 0.35 10.06 7.84
C TYR A 53 0.63 8.58 7.61
N SER A 54 0.39 8.08 6.39
CA SER A 54 0.61 6.67 6.04
C SER A 54 2.09 6.28 6.15
N GLU A 55 2.99 7.18 5.76
CA GLU A 55 4.44 7.00 5.91
C GLU A 55 4.83 6.94 7.38
N GLN A 56 4.31 7.84 8.20
CA GLN A 56 4.57 7.83 9.65
C GLN A 56 4.09 6.53 10.31
N CYS A 57 2.86 6.10 10.04
CA CYS A 57 2.33 4.84 10.58
C CYS A 57 3.19 3.65 10.17
N PHE A 58 3.65 3.61 8.91
CA PHE A 58 4.55 2.56 8.45
C PHE A 58 5.91 2.60 9.15
N ALA A 59 6.49 3.79 9.31
CA ALA A 59 7.77 3.98 9.99
C ALA A 59 7.72 3.48 11.45
N GLU A 60 6.62 3.73 12.16
CA GLU A 60 6.41 3.29 13.55
C GLU A 60 6.45 1.76 13.70
N VAL A 61 5.91 0.99 12.75
CA VAL A 61 5.79 -0.47 12.88
C VAL A 61 6.85 -1.27 12.11
N SER A 62 7.43 -0.70 11.05
CA SER A 62 8.35 -1.40 10.14
C SER A 62 9.62 -1.92 10.85
N GLY A 63 10.15 -1.15 11.80
CA GLY A 63 11.30 -1.53 12.61
C GLY A 63 11.05 -2.77 13.47
N ASP A 64 9.88 -2.83 14.10
CA ASP A 64 9.48 -3.94 14.96
C ASP A 64 9.21 -5.20 14.13
N PHE A 65 8.55 -5.09 12.98
CA PHE A 65 8.40 -6.23 12.07
C PHE A 65 9.75 -6.78 11.61
N SER A 66 10.69 -5.92 11.23
CA SER A 66 12.04 -6.33 10.84
C SER A 66 12.77 -7.05 11.98
N ARG A 67 12.69 -6.50 13.20
CA ARG A 67 13.29 -7.09 14.40
C ARG A 67 12.68 -8.45 14.74
N ASN A 68 11.35 -8.54 14.77
CA ASN A 68 10.62 -9.76 15.09
C ASN A 68 10.87 -10.85 14.04
N THR A 69 10.91 -10.48 12.76
CA THR A 69 11.25 -11.43 11.68
C THR A 69 12.66 -11.99 11.84
N ARG A 70 13.65 -11.15 12.21
CA ARG A 70 15.02 -11.61 12.48
C ARG A 70 15.07 -12.56 13.69
N LEU A 71 14.34 -12.23 14.76
CA LEU A 71 14.26 -13.07 15.96
C LEU A 71 13.67 -14.44 15.63
N LEU A 72 12.54 -14.48 14.91
CA LEU A 72 11.90 -15.74 14.49
C LEU A 72 12.83 -16.60 13.63
N LYS A 73 13.60 -15.99 12.72
CA LYS A 73 14.62 -16.71 11.94
C LYS A 73 15.71 -17.32 12.82
N SER A 74 16.21 -16.57 13.81
CA SER A 74 17.19 -17.08 14.78
C SER A 74 16.63 -18.25 15.57
N MET A 75 15.42 -18.09 16.14
CA MET A 75 14.76 -19.14 16.92
C MET A 75 14.55 -20.41 16.10
N LYS A 76 14.18 -20.27 14.82
CA LYS A 76 14.08 -21.42 13.91
C LYS A 76 15.43 -22.14 13.77
N THR A 77 16.51 -21.41 13.51
CA THR A 77 17.86 -22.00 13.40
C THR A 77 18.28 -22.70 14.68
N ASP A 78 17.98 -22.10 15.84
CA ASP A 78 18.28 -22.71 17.14
C ASP A 78 17.49 -24.01 17.34
N LEU A 79 16.20 -24.03 17.00
CA LEU A 79 15.37 -25.24 17.06
C LEU A 79 15.87 -26.33 16.10
N ASP A 80 16.22 -25.97 14.87
CA ASP A 80 16.79 -26.90 13.88
C ASP A 80 18.06 -27.57 14.46
N TYR A 81 18.94 -26.79 15.09
CA TYR A 81 20.15 -27.29 15.73
C TYR A 81 19.84 -28.19 16.94
N ILE A 82 18.92 -27.80 17.82
CA ILE A 82 18.49 -28.60 18.98
C ILE A 82 17.94 -29.95 18.50
N PHE A 83 17.05 -29.97 17.52
CA PHE A 83 16.51 -31.21 16.97
C PHE A 83 17.58 -32.09 16.33
N GLN A 84 18.54 -31.51 15.62
CA GLN A 84 19.67 -32.25 15.07
C GLN A 84 20.52 -32.89 16.18
N LYS A 85 20.81 -32.16 17.26
CA LYS A 85 21.55 -32.68 18.41
C LYS A 85 20.79 -33.79 19.13
N LEU A 86 19.49 -33.62 19.36
CA LEU A 86 18.64 -34.64 19.99
C LEU A 86 18.60 -35.93 19.16
N ARG A 87 18.39 -35.83 17.84
CA ARG A 87 18.45 -37.00 16.95
C ARG A 87 19.80 -37.69 16.99
N SER A 88 20.88 -36.91 16.98
CA SER A 88 22.26 -37.44 17.06
C SER A 88 22.53 -38.16 18.39
N MET A 89 22.07 -37.58 19.50
CA MET A 89 22.20 -38.19 20.82
C MET A 89 21.38 -39.47 20.92
N LYS A 90 20.12 -39.45 20.48
CA LYS A 90 19.26 -40.63 20.45
C LYS A 90 19.89 -41.77 19.65
N ALA A 91 20.41 -41.48 18.46
CA ALA A 91 21.08 -42.48 17.62
C ALA A 91 22.30 -43.12 18.32
N LYS A 92 23.11 -42.31 19.02
CA LYS A 92 24.26 -42.82 19.80
C LYS A 92 23.82 -43.71 20.96
N ILE A 93 22.77 -43.32 21.70
CA ILE A 93 22.28 -44.12 22.83
C ILE A 93 21.74 -45.46 22.32
N VAL A 94 20.91 -45.46 21.28
CA VAL A 94 20.39 -46.70 20.65
C VAL A 94 21.53 -47.61 20.18
N ALA A 95 22.58 -47.04 19.58
CA ALA A 95 23.74 -47.82 19.15
C ALA A 95 24.56 -48.41 20.31
N THR A 96 24.60 -47.74 21.47
CA THR A 96 25.39 -48.17 22.64
C THR A 96 24.59 -49.09 23.56
N TYR A 97 23.28 -48.87 23.67
CA TYR A 97 22.36 -49.56 24.55
C TYR A 97 21.05 -49.85 23.77
N PRO A 98 21.02 -50.90 22.95
CA PRO A 98 19.86 -51.21 22.10
C PRO A 98 18.58 -51.50 22.90
N ASP A 99 18.71 -51.98 24.14
CA ASP A 99 17.57 -52.29 25.02
C ASP A 99 17.04 -51.05 25.79
N ALA A 100 17.66 -49.87 25.65
CA ALA A 100 17.31 -48.68 26.44
C ALA A 100 16.01 -48.00 26.00
N PHE A 101 15.52 -48.28 24.79
CA PHE A 101 14.29 -47.69 24.25
C PHE A 101 13.41 -48.77 23.61
N PRO A 102 12.54 -49.45 24.37
CA PRO A 102 11.52 -50.33 23.78
C PRO A 102 10.57 -49.53 22.87
N ASP A 103 10.18 -50.11 21.73
CA ASP A 103 9.39 -49.49 20.65
C ASP A 103 7.97 -49.02 21.04
N ASN A 104 7.58 -49.14 22.31
CA ASN A 104 6.24 -48.81 22.82
C ASN A 104 6.09 -47.35 23.30
N SER A 105 7.15 -46.53 23.22
CA SER A 105 7.16 -45.15 23.76
C SER A 105 6.96 -44.04 22.70
N THR A 106 6.54 -44.40 21.49
CA THR A 106 6.74 -43.59 20.26
C THR A 106 5.65 -42.57 19.92
N THR A 107 4.81 -42.16 20.85
CA THR A 107 3.79 -41.13 20.60
C THR A 107 3.77 -40.09 21.71
N ILE A 108 4.82 -39.27 21.77
CA ILE A 108 4.66 -37.92 22.31
C ILE A 108 4.14 -37.07 21.15
N LEU A 109 2.83 -37.13 20.93
CA LEU A 109 2.13 -36.19 20.06
C LEU A 109 2.14 -34.82 20.77
N ASP A 110 2.45 -33.75 20.06
CA ASP A 110 2.32 -32.38 20.58
C ASP A 110 0.84 -32.09 20.87
N GLN A 111 0.46 -32.02 22.15
CA GLN A 111 -0.93 -31.87 22.59
C GLN A 111 -1.37 -30.40 22.74
N ARG A 112 -0.60 -29.46 22.18
CA ARG A 112 -0.95 -28.04 22.23
C ARG A 112 -2.18 -27.76 21.35
N PRO A 113 -3.32 -27.31 21.92
CA PRO A 113 -4.59 -27.18 21.20
C PRO A 113 -4.60 -26.07 20.14
N ASP A 114 -3.58 -25.22 20.11
CA ASP A 114 -3.43 -24.00 19.33
C ASP A 114 -2.71 -24.16 17.99
N LEU A 115 -2.15 -25.34 17.69
CA LEU A 115 -1.39 -25.59 16.44
C LEU A 115 -2.24 -26.04 15.24
N GLU A 116 -3.49 -26.48 15.46
CA GLU A 116 -4.35 -27.16 14.47
C GLU A 116 -5.43 -26.25 13.84
N LEU A 117 -5.27 -24.92 13.89
CA LEU A 117 -6.19 -24.00 13.20
C LEU A 117 -5.47 -23.32 12.03
N PRO A 118 -5.65 -23.80 10.78
CA PRO A 118 -5.46 -22.96 9.62
C PRO A 118 -6.49 -21.82 9.69
N GLN A 119 -6.04 -20.57 9.72
CA GLN A 119 -6.84 -19.45 9.21
C GLN A 119 -6.59 -19.31 7.71
#